data_AF-A0A7X7S8D4-F1
#
_entry.id   AF-A0A7X7S8D4-F1
#
_cell.length_a   1.000
_cell.length_b   1.000
_cell.length_c   1.000
_cell.angle_alpha   90.00
_cell.angle_beta   90.00
_cell.angle_gamma   90.00
#
_symmetry.space_group_name_H-M   'P 1'
#
loop_
_entity.id
_entity.type
_entity.pdbx_description
1 polymer ?
#
loop_
_entity_poly.entity_id
_entity_poly.type
_entity_poly.pdbx_seq_one_letter_code
_entity_poly.pdbx_strand_id
1 'polypeptide(L)'
;MNPTNAKVFSIFGIILNVILMILSGIYVVNFIADLQHLILTIQGFDPNDPAVIEAIMNNFLRPILIFTIVFSIVGILLLLFNILAVIEAAKLEENRMPFILLIVGFLISTVGLVGFVLLLIEANKLEKQQQNPPEVNNFY
;
A
#
# COMPACT_ATOMS: atom_id res chain seq x y z
N MET A 1 -6.20 -13.18 18.75
CA MET A 1 -5.67 -13.04 17.37
C MET A 1 -5.15 -14.38 16.89
N ASN A 2 -5.26 -14.72 15.60
CA ASN A 2 -4.54 -15.86 15.01
C ASN A 2 -3.19 -15.38 14.42
N PRO A 3 -2.04 -15.76 15.02
CA PRO A 3 -0.73 -15.22 14.62
C PRO A 3 -0.33 -15.62 13.20
N THR A 4 -0.69 -16.82 12.74
CA THR A 4 -0.42 -17.28 11.38
C THR A 4 -1.14 -16.41 10.34
N ASN A 5 -2.43 -16.16 10.56
CA ASN A 5 -3.22 -15.32 9.65
C ASN A 5 -2.73 -13.87 9.67
N ALA A 6 -2.49 -13.30 10.85
CA ALA A 6 -1.98 -11.94 11.00
C ALA A 6 -0.66 -11.72 10.26
N LYS A 7 0.26 -12.71 10.33
CA LYS A 7 1.51 -12.72 9.56
C LYS A 7 1.26 -12.70 8.05
N VAL A 8 0.44 -13.62 7.56
CA VAL A 8 0.15 -13.74 6.13
C VAL A 8 -0.44 -12.44 5.59
N PHE A 9 -1.45 -11.88 6.27
CA PHE A 9 -2.08 -10.63 5.84
C PHE A 9 -1.11 -9.45 5.89
N SER A 10 -0.25 -9.39 6.90
CA SER A 10 0.75 -8.33 7.02
C SER A 10 1.81 -8.42 5.92
N ILE A 11 2.31 -9.62 5.63
CA ILE A 11 3.33 -9.83 4.57
C ILE A 11 2.77 -9.44 3.21
N PHE A 12 1.57 -9.95 2.85
CA PHE A 12 0.93 -9.58 1.59
C PHE A 12 0.62 -8.08 1.53
N GLY A 13 0.12 -7.49 2.62
CA GLY A 13 -0.14 -6.04 2.70
C GLY A 13 1.12 -5.19 2.52
N ILE A 14 2.26 -5.62 3.07
CA ILE A 14 3.56 -4.96 2.87
C ILE A 14 4.00 -5.09 1.41
N ILE A 15 3.99 -6.31 0.85
CA ILE A 15 4.40 -6.56 -0.54
C ILE A 15 3.57 -5.70 -1.50
N LEU A 16 2.25 -5.69 -1.34
CA LEU A 16 1.35 -4.91 -2.20
C LEU A 16 1.58 -3.40 -2.05
N ASN A 17 1.82 -2.89 -0.84
CA ASN A 17 2.21 -1.48 -0.65
C ASN A 17 3.52 -1.15 -1.35
N VAL A 18 4.55 -2.00 -1.22
CA VAL A 18 5.85 -1.78 -1.87
C VAL A 18 5.70 -1.78 -3.39
N ILE A 19 4.93 -2.72 -3.94
CA ILE A 19 4.62 -2.75 -5.38
C ILE A 19 3.94 -1.45 -5.81
N LEU A 20 2.92 -0.99 -5.07
CA LEU A 20 2.24 0.27 -5.37
C LEU A 20 3.19 1.48 -5.29
N MET A 21 4.09 1.52 -4.31
CA MET A 21 5.09 2.58 -4.21
C MET A 21 6.03 2.59 -5.43
N ILE A 22 6.51 1.43 -5.87
CA ILE A 22 7.39 1.31 -7.03
C ILE A 22 6.66 1.73 -8.30
N LEU A 23 5.43 1.23 -8.52
CA LEU A 23 4.62 1.57 -9.68
C LEU A 23 4.31 3.07 -9.73
N SER A 24 3.93 3.67 -8.60
CA SER A 24 3.73 5.12 -8.49
C SER A 24 5.00 5.89 -8.78
N GLY A 25 6.15 5.44 -8.27
CA GLY A 25 7.44 6.09 -8.52
C GLY A 25 7.79 6.11 -10.00
N ILE A 26 7.70 4.96 -10.67
CA ILE A 26 7.93 4.85 -12.12
C ILE A 26 6.96 5.75 -12.90
N TYR A 27 5.67 5.72 -12.53
CA TYR A 27 4.66 6.53 -13.20
C TYR A 27 4.89 8.03 -13.04
N VAL A 28 5.20 8.51 -11.83
CA VAL A 28 5.47 9.94 -11.59
C VAL A 28 6.69 10.41 -12.37
N VAL A 29 7.76 9.60 -12.43
CA VAL A 29 8.96 9.94 -13.21
C VAL A 29 8.61 10.07 -14.69
N ASN A 30 7.90 9.10 -15.26
CA ASN A 30 7.48 9.14 -16.66
C ASN A 30 6.54 10.32 -16.94
N PHE A 31 5.57 10.55 -16.06
CA PHE A 31 4.62 11.66 -16.18
C PHE A 31 5.33 13.02 -16.18
N ILE A 32 6.32 13.22 -15.31
CA ILE A 32 7.12 14.46 -15.29
C ILE A 32 7.92 14.61 -16.59
N ALA A 33 8.53 13.54 -17.09
CA ALA A 33 9.28 13.55 -18.35
C ALA A 33 8.37 13.90 -19.54
N ASP A 34 7.19 13.28 -19.62
CA ASP A 34 6.20 13.54 -20.67
C ASP A 34 5.67 14.98 -20.59
N LEU A 35 5.41 15.49 -19.38
CA LEU A 35 4.98 16.86 -19.15
C LEU A 35 6.04 17.89 -19.56
N GLN A 36 7.31 17.63 -19.26
CA GLN A 36 8.42 18.46 -19.73
C GLN A 36 8.51 18.45 -21.26
N HIS A 37 8.43 17.28 -21.89
CA HIS A 37 8.45 17.16 -23.34
C HIS A 37 7.28 17.92 -23.99
N LEU A 38 6.08 17.79 -23.43
CA LEU A 38 4.89 18.49 -23.90
C LEU A 38 5.04 20.02 -23.81
N ILE A 39 5.52 20.54 -22.67
CA ILE A 39 5.73 21.99 -22.51
C ILE A 39 6.71 22.52 -23.56
N LEU A 40 7.77 21.79 -23.86
CA LEU A 40 8.76 22.18 -24.86
C LEU A 40 8.21 22.12 -26.30
N THR A 41 7.30 21.19 -26.58
CA THR A 41 6.67 21.05 -27.91
C THR A 41 5.50 22.00 -28.14
N ILE A 42 4.79 22.42 -27.10
CA ILE A 42 3.65 23.35 -27.21
C ILE A 42 4.08 24.83 -27.32
N GLN A 43 5.36 25.17 -27.07
CA GLN A 43 5.90 26.52 -27.34
C GLN A 43 5.92 26.82 -28.86
N GLY A 44 4.75 27.14 -29.43
CA GLY A 44 4.58 27.50 -30.84
C GLY A 44 3.32 26.97 -31.53
N PHE A 45 2.49 26.16 -30.86
CA PHE A 45 1.31 25.52 -31.49
C PHE A 45 -0.03 26.14 -31.05
N ASP A 46 -1.02 26.10 -31.94
CA ASP A 46 -2.42 26.48 -31.65
C ASP A 46 -3.08 25.40 -30.76
N PRO A 47 -3.62 25.73 -29.57
CA PRO A 47 -4.32 24.79 -28.69
C PRO A 47 -5.52 24.09 -29.33
N ASN A 48 -6.05 24.63 -30.44
CA ASN A 48 -7.18 24.07 -31.16
C ASN A 48 -6.75 23.16 -32.33
N ASP A 49 -5.45 22.98 -32.56
CA ASP A 49 -4.96 22.06 -33.58
C ASP A 49 -5.30 20.60 -33.19
N PRO A 50 -6.05 19.87 -34.04
CA PRO A 50 -6.39 18.47 -33.79
C PRO A 50 -5.18 17.59 -33.50
N ALA A 51 -4.01 17.87 -34.09
CA ALA A 51 -2.78 17.11 -33.86
C ALA A 51 -2.24 17.29 -32.43
N VAL A 52 -2.39 18.49 -31.85
CA VAL A 52 -2.02 18.78 -30.46
C VAL A 52 -2.98 18.07 -29.50
N ILE A 53 -4.28 18.10 -29.80
CA ILE A 53 -5.30 17.39 -29.03
C ILE A 53 -5.04 15.87 -29.04
N GLU A 54 -4.74 15.30 -30.20
CA GLU A 54 -4.41 13.87 -30.34
C GLU A 54 -3.12 13.49 -29.60
N ALA A 55 -2.09 14.34 -29.66
CA ALA A 55 -0.86 14.15 -28.92
C ALA A 55 -1.09 14.18 -27.39
N ILE A 56 -1.92 15.10 -26.89
CA ILE A 56 -2.30 15.13 -25.47
C ILE A 56 -3.08 13.87 -25.08
N MET A 57 -4.04 13.45 -25.91
CA MET A 57 -4.83 12.24 -25.64
C MET A 57 -3.97 10.97 -25.56
N ASN A 58 -3.06 10.80 -26.51
CA ASN A 58 -2.22 9.61 -26.59
C ASN A 58 -1.09 9.60 -25.55
N ASN A 59 -0.48 10.75 -25.25
CA ASN A 59 0.65 10.83 -24.34
C ASN A 59 0.25 10.99 -22.87
N PHE A 60 -0.95 11.50 -22.57
CA PHE A 60 -1.38 11.71 -21.18
C PHE A 60 -2.59 10.84 -20.82
N LEU A 61 -3.68 10.96 -21.56
CA LEU A 61 -4.97 10.37 -21.18
C LEU A 61 -4.92 8.84 -21.18
N ARG A 62 -4.35 8.22 -22.21
CA ARG A 62 -4.22 6.76 -22.30
C ARG A 62 -3.29 6.20 -21.19
N PRO A 63 -2.07 6.71 -20.97
CA PRO A 63 -1.22 6.26 -19.86
C PRO A 63 -1.86 6.45 -18.49
N ILE A 64 -2.54 7.58 -18.24
CA ILE A 64 -3.29 7.83 -17.00
C ILE A 64 -4.35 6.74 -16.80
N LEU A 65 -5.13 6.41 -17.82
CA LEU A 65 -6.17 5.38 -17.74
C LEU A 65 -5.58 4.00 -17.43
N ILE A 66 -4.52 3.59 -18.14
CA ILE A 66 -3.86 2.30 -17.92
C ILE A 66 -3.30 2.23 -16.49
N PHE A 67 -2.59 3.29 -16.06
CA PHE A 67 -2.07 3.38 -14.70
C PHE A 67 -3.19 3.29 -13.67
N THR A 68 -4.29 4.02 -13.87
CA THR A 68 -5.44 4.03 -12.95
C THR A 68 -6.05 2.63 -12.83
N ILE A 69 -6.19 1.88 -13.92
CA ILE A 69 -6.72 0.51 -13.91
C ILE A 69 -5.78 -0.41 -13.13
N VAL A 70 -4.48 -0.42 -13.45
CA VAL A 70 -3.48 -1.27 -12.78
C VAL A 70 -3.41 -0.92 -11.29
N PHE A 71 -3.37 0.37 -10.96
CA PHE A 71 -3.33 0.86 -9.59
C PHE A 71 -4.60 0.48 -8.82
N SER A 72 -5.77 0.56 -9.46
CA SER A 72 -7.05 0.16 -8.84
C SER A 72 -7.09 -1.33 -8.53
N ILE A 73 -6.61 -2.19 -9.43
CA ILE A 73 -6.58 -3.65 -9.22
C ILE A 73 -5.70 -3.98 -8.01
N VAL A 74 -4.48 -3.45 -7.97
CA VAL A 74 -3.55 -3.69 -6.85
C VAL A 74 -4.06 -3.03 -5.56
N GLY A 75 -4.68 -1.85 -5.66
CA GLY A 75 -5.29 -1.13 -4.55
C GLY A 75 -6.46 -1.87 -3.91
N ILE A 76 -7.33 -2.51 -4.71
CA ILE A 76 -8.42 -3.36 -4.20
C ILE A 76 -7.85 -4.56 -3.44
N LEU A 77 -6.85 -5.24 -3.99
CA LEU A 77 -6.19 -6.34 -3.30
C LEU A 77 -5.56 -5.88 -1.98
N LEU A 78 -4.88 -4.73 -1.99
CA LEU A 78 -4.30 -4.16 -0.78
C LEU A 78 -5.39 -3.84 0.24
N LEU A 79 -6.52 -3.27 -0.18
CA LEU A 79 -7.64 -2.98 0.69
C LEU A 79 -8.19 -4.23 1.36
N LEU A 80 -8.36 -5.33 0.61
CA LEU A 80 -8.82 -6.61 1.17
C LEU A 80 -7.86 -7.11 2.26
N PHE A 81 -6.55 -7.12 1.99
CA PHE A 81 -5.56 -7.53 2.98
C PHE A 81 -5.48 -6.57 4.17
N ASN A 82 -5.68 -5.27 3.96
CA ASN A 82 -5.75 -4.31 5.05
C ASN A 82 -6.94 -4.57 5.96
N ILE A 83 -8.15 -4.79 5.41
CA ILE A 83 -9.33 -5.13 6.20
C ILE A 83 -9.09 -6.43 7.01
N LEU A 84 -8.54 -7.46 6.38
CA LEU A 84 -8.23 -8.72 7.06
C LEU A 84 -7.20 -8.53 8.19
N ALA A 85 -6.18 -7.69 7.96
CA ALA A 85 -5.19 -7.33 8.97
C ALA A 85 -5.81 -6.51 10.11
N VAL A 86 -6.70 -5.56 9.81
CA VAL A 86 -7.45 -4.78 10.81
C VAL A 86 -8.31 -5.70 11.68
N ILE A 87 -8.99 -6.68 11.09
CA ILE A 87 -9.80 -7.67 11.83
C ILE A 87 -8.93 -8.47 12.79
N GLU A 88 -7.73 -8.89 12.38
CA GLU A 88 -6.81 -9.60 13.29
C GLU A 88 -6.22 -8.67 14.35
N ALA A 89 -5.81 -7.46 13.97
CA ALA A 89 -5.26 -6.46 14.88
C ALA A 89 -6.28 -6.00 15.94
N ALA A 90 -7.58 -5.95 15.60
CA ALA A 90 -8.64 -5.60 16.54
C ALA A 90 -8.77 -6.61 17.70
N LYS A 91 -8.26 -7.83 17.52
CA LYS A 91 -8.24 -8.89 18.55
C LYS A 91 -7.03 -8.76 19.48
N LEU A 92 -6.15 -7.78 19.30
CA LEU A 92 -5.05 -7.49 20.21
C LEU A 92 -5.55 -6.57 21.33
N GLU A 93 -5.76 -7.14 22.51
CA GLU A 93 -6.27 -6.38 23.66
C GLU A 93 -5.19 -5.51 24.31
N GLU A 94 -3.96 -6.02 24.42
CA GLU A 94 -2.83 -5.36 25.09
C GLU A 94 -2.20 -4.25 24.24
N ASN A 95 -1.99 -4.51 22.94
CA ASN A 95 -1.35 -3.57 22.01
C ASN A 95 -2.28 -3.22 20.85
N ARG A 96 -3.06 -2.14 21.00
CA ARG A 96 -3.97 -1.63 19.95
C ARG A 96 -3.29 -0.73 18.91
N MET A 97 -1.99 -0.48 19.02
CA MET A 97 -1.27 0.40 18.11
C MET A 97 -1.29 -0.08 16.65
N PRO A 98 -1.08 -1.38 16.33
CA PRO A 98 -1.19 -1.88 14.96
C PRO A 98 -2.57 -1.62 14.36
N PHE A 99 -3.64 -1.83 15.14
CA PHE A 99 -5.01 -1.58 14.72
C PHE A 99 -5.24 -0.10 14.36
N ILE A 100 -4.83 0.83 15.23
CA ILE A 100 -4.98 2.27 14.99
C ILE A 100 -4.22 2.68 13.72
N LEU A 101 -2.97 2.22 13.57
CA LEU A 101 -2.14 2.59 12.44
C LEU A 101 -2.64 2.00 11.12
N LEU A 102 -3.25 0.81 11.13
CA LEU A 102 -3.86 0.23 9.93
C LEU A 102 -5.11 1.02 9.49
N ILE A 103 -5.93 1.49 10.45
CA ILE A 103 -7.09 2.35 10.16
C ILE A 103 -6.65 3.71 9.63
N VAL A 104 -5.75 4.40 10.34
CA VAL A 104 -5.21 5.69 9.88
C VAL A 104 -4.46 5.51 8.55
N GLY A 105 -3.82 4.36 8.38
CA GLY A 105 -3.11 3.93 7.19
C GLY A 105 -3.95 3.85 5.93
N PHE A 106 -5.28 3.73 6.06
CA PHE A 106 -6.19 3.85 4.94
C PHE A 106 -6.15 5.26 4.31
N LEU A 107 -5.95 6.30 5.13
CA LEU A 107 -5.82 7.69 4.67
C LEU A 107 -4.39 8.01 4.24
N ILE A 108 -3.41 7.45 4.94
CA ILE A 108 -1.98 7.71 4.72
C ILE A 108 -1.25 6.40 4.55
N SER A 109 -1.02 5.99 3.30
CA SER A 109 -0.44 4.67 2.95
C SER A 109 0.86 4.35 3.70
N THR A 110 1.74 5.34 3.91
CA THR A 110 3.00 5.16 4.66
C THR A 110 2.78 4.80 6.13
N VAL A 111 1.73 5.33 6.77
CA VAL A 111 1.32 4.96 8.14
C VAL A 111 0.79 3.53 8.16
N GLY A 112 0.04 3.14 7.13
CA GLY A 112 -0.47 1.76 6.99
C GLY A 112 0.65 0.74 6.89
N LEU A 113 1.73 1.05 6.17
CA LEU A 113 2.93 0.21 6.12
C LEU A 113 3.50 -0.06 7.52
N VAL A 114 3.63 0.98 8.35
CA VAL A 114 4.09 0.83 9.74
C VAL A 114 3.11 -0.03 10.56
N GLY A 115 1.81 0.15 10.34
CA GLY A 115 0.77 -0.69 10.95
C GLY A 115 0.94 -2.17 10.65
N PHE A 116 1.16 -2.53 9.38
CA PHE A 116 1.42 -3.93 8.98
C PHE A 116 2.71 -4.48 9.60
N VAL A 117 3.78 -3.69 9.63
CA VAL A 117 5.05 -4.10 10.26
C VAL A 117 4.87 -4.38 11.75
N LEU A 118 4.15 -3.51 12.47
CA LEU A 118 3.89 -3.71 13.89
C LEU A 118 2.98 -4.91 14.15
N LEU A 119 1.96 -5.12 13.32
CA LEU A 119 1.11 -6.33 13.40
C LEU A 119 1.94 -7.60 13.19
N LEU A 120 2.88 -7.58 12.25
CA LEU A 120 3.80 -8.68 11.98
C LEU A 120 4.71 -8.96 13.19
N ILE A 121 5.24 -7.92 13.84
CA ILE A 121 6.06 -8.05 15.04
C ILE A 121 5.24 -8.66 16.18
N GLU A 122 4.01 -8.18 16.40
CA GLU A 122 3.15 -8.67 17.48
C GLU A 122 2.74 -10.13 17.25
N ALA A 123 2.43 -10.51 16.02
CA ALA A 123 2.16 -11.89 15.65
C ALA A 123 3.35 -12.82 15.90
N ASN A 124 4.57 -12.37 15.61
CA ASN A 124 5.80 -13.12 15.93
C ASN A 124 6.03 -13.28 17.44
N LYS A 125 5.71 -12.26 18.25
CA LYS A 125 5.85 -12.35 19.71
C LYS A 125 4.89 -13.36 20.31
N LEU A 126 3.62 -13.30 19.92
CA LEU A 126 2.58 -14.20 20.40
C LEU A 126 2.87 -15.67 20.04
N GLU A 127 3.39 -15.93 18.84
CA GLU A 127 3.77 -17.28 18.43
C GLU A 127 4.93 -17.83 19.27
N LYS A 128 5.92 -17.00 19.61
CA LYS A 128 7.04 -17.40 20.49
C LYS A 128 6.58 -17.67 21.93
N GLN A 129 5.64 -16.90 22.45
CA GLN A 129 5.07 -17.12 23.78
C GLN A 129 4.23 -18.40 23.85
N GLN A 130 3.54 -18.76 22.77
CA GLN A 130 2.81 -20.02 22.68
C GLN A 130 3.74 -21.24 22.61
N GLN A 131 4.93 -21.09 22.05
CA GLN A 131 5.94 -22.16 21.97
C GLN A 131 6.73 -22.35 23.28
N ASN A 132 6.88 -21.29 24.08
CA ASN A 132 7.54 -21.34 25.39
C ASN A 132 6.56 -20.82 26.47
N PRO A 133 5.62 -21.65 26.95
CA PRO A 133 4.82 -21.26 28.10
C PRO A 133 5.77 -20.96 29.27
N PRO A 134 5.53 -19.89 30.05
CA PRO A 134 6.37 -19.58 31.19
C PRO A 134 6.44 -20.80 32.11
N GLU A 135 7.65 -21.21 32.47
CA GLU A 135 7.86 -22.24 33.48
C GLU A 135 7.06 -21.82 34.72
N VAL A 136 6.05 -22.61 35.05
CA VAL A 136 5.31 -22.45 36.30
C VAL A 136 6.31 -22.76 37.40
N ASN A 137 6.94 -21.71 37.92
CA ASN A 137 7.70 -21.79 39.14
C ASN A 137 6.71 -22.16 40.25
N ASN A 138 6.54 -23.47 40.44
CA ASN A 138 5.93 -24.07 41.61
C ASN A 138 6.84 -23.77 42.80
N PHE A 139 6.73 -22.56 43.35
CA PHE A 139 7.23 -22.28 44.69
C PHE A 139 6.23 -22.90 45.67
N TYR A 140 6.60 -24.08 46.16
CA TYR A 140 6.08 -24.72 47.37
C TYR A 140 6.40 -23.87 48.61
#